data_AF-A0A7K4MRF6-F1
#
_entry.id   AF-A0A7K4MRF6-F1
#
_cell.length_a   1.000
_cell.length_b   1.000
_cell.length_c   1.000
_cell.angle_alpha   90.00
_cell.angle_beta   90.00
_cell.angle_gamma   90.00
#
_symmetry.space_group_name_H-M   'P 1'
#
loop_
_entity.id
_entity.type
_entity.pdbx_description
1 polymer ?
#
loop_
_entity_poly.entity_id
_entity_poly.type
_entity_poly.pdbx_seq_one_letter_code
_entity_poly.pdbx_strand_id
1 'polypeptide(L)'
;MGYRLSPTDTVNLFIKTMKDKKDAGKTKIKLTNTFKGVSPSLFFGNDKWSGTTKAQYKIKLSEANLNQIAKNAKISKSEIKPAAGGKKTTIFDVNGYSIYLETTAKTSTSSDAASTRKQELASLWMIRSALSPTPKLFKNWDAVTKDKKAFNELTDIYPELITTATEWQAGLCAQQKKIDEVLQGGGHYTEFVREGGFMKFISKLVKDEFMIGRKDSWNPADVWVIRKGEKIEEKLKKAAKGGITQLNHTMIQMWEQRILKGISLKAISGSKAEFEVVNVEEALFKKMDNSVFELDKIEIPLNLVNGQFETQDSRIHLKEGETKLIKFQVTQNSKGFNNLKVEGTMIGAGAARAGKVPLDMMKSMMTKDYHNEGINFEIGQFTNKWQDYPKTLAEFNKDSQIYSKMWNTIKEKLIS
;
A
#
# COMPACT_ATOMS: atom_id res chain seq x y z
N MET A 1 1.07 -1.34 20.05
CA MET A 1 0.79 -2.24 18.90
C MET A 1 0.66 -3.63 19.46
N GLY A 2 -0.50 -4.26 19.34
CA GLY A 2 -0.73 -5.56 19.95
C GLY A 2 -0.23 -6.71 19.07
N TYR A 3 0.36 -7.72 19.69
CA TYR A 3 0.83 -8.92 18.99
C TYR A 3 -0.34 -9.69 18.38
N ARG A 4 -0.15 -10.22 17.17
CA ARG A 4 -1.16 -11.06 16.51
C ARG A 4 -0.94 -12.50 16.93
N LEU A 5 -1.97 -13.08 17.53
CA LEU A 5 -1.91 -14.44 18.05
C LEU A 5 -2.65 -15.36 17.10
N SER A 6 -2.02 -16.48 16.72
CA SER A 6 -2.72 -17.58 16.04
C SER A 6 -3.88 -18.09 16.90
N PRO A 7 -4.82 -18.90 16.37
CA PRO A 7 -5.86 -19.53 17.19
C PRO A 7 -5.28 -20.27 18.41
N THR A 8 -4.18 -20.99 18.23
CA THR A 8 -3.47 -21.69 19.31
C THR A 8 -2.87 -20.73 20.33
N ASP A 9 -2.18 -19.68 19.87
CA ASP A 9 -1.57 -18.69 20.76
C ASP A 9 -2.62 -17.87 21.51
N THR A 10 -3.76 -17.63 20.86
CA THR A 10 -4.92 -16.96 21.45
C THR A 10 -5.48 -17.78 22.61
N VAL A 11 -5.64 -19.09 22.44
CA VAL A 11 -6.05 -19.98 23.53
C VAL A 11 -5.00 -19.97 24.64
N ASN A 12 -3.73 -20.13 24.32
CA ASN A 12 -2.66 -20.15 25.32
C ASN A 12 -2.57 -18.85 26.11
N LEU A 13 -2.67 -17.69 25.44
CA LEU A 13 -2.70 -16.39 26.10
C LEU A 13 -3.95 -16.24 26.96
N PHE A 14 -5.13 -16.62 26.45
CA PHE A 14 -6.38 -16.58 27.19
C PHE A 14 -6.25 -17.34 28.50
N ILE A 15 -5.80 -18.60 28.44
CA ILE A 15 -5.58 -19.45 29.63
C ILE A 15 -4.53 -18.86 30.56
N LYS A 16 -3.43 -18.32 30.03
CA LYS A 16 -2.39 -17.65 30.82
C LYS A 16 -2.95 -16.45 31.57
N THR A 17 -3.87 -15.71 30.95
CA THR A 17 -4.37 -14.42 31.44
C THR A 17 -5.59 -14.55 32.36
N MET A 18 -6.36 -15.63 32.29
CA MET A 18 -7.46 -15.92 33.21
C MET A 18 -7.04 -15.73 34.68
N LYS A 19 -7.77 -14.90 35.44
CA LYS A 19 -7.49 -14.71 36.87
C LYS A 19 -7.92 -15.91 37.70
N ASP A 20 -9.06 -16.51 37.38
CA ASP A 20 -9.50 -17.75 38.01
C ASP A 20 -8.99 -18.94 37.20
N LYS A 21 -8.17 -19.79 37.84
CA LYS A 21 -7.55 -20.97 37.22
C LYS A 21 -8.34 -22.26 37.45
N LYS A 22 -9.41 -22.25 38.26
CA LYS A 22 -10.15 -23.46 38.65
C LYS A 22 -10.63 -24.29 37.46
N ASP A 23 -11.06 -23.63 36.38
CA ASP A 23 -11.54 -24.28 35.15
C ASP A 23 -10.61 -24.11 33.94
N ALA A 24 -9.36 -23.70 34.14
CA ALA A 24 -8.41 -23.41 33.04
C ALA A 24 -8.25 -24.58 32.05
N GLY A 25 -8.13 -25.82 32.55
CA GLY A 25 -8.01 -27.02 31.70
C GLY A 25 -9.26 -27.25 30.83
N LYS A 26 -10.45 -27.17 31.44
CA LYS A 26 -11.74 -27.33 30.73
C LYS A 26 -11.94 -26.22 29.70
N THR A 27 -11.61 -24.98 30.07
CA THR A 27 -11.69 -23.80 29.20
C THR A 27 -10.75 -23.95 28.00
N LYS A 28 -9.54 -24.48 28.21
CA LYS A 28 -8.57 -24.72 27.12
C LYS A 28 -9.13 -25.71 26.10
N ILE A 29 -9.68 -26.83 26.57
CA ILE A 29 -10.27 -27.86 25.71
C ILE A 29 -11.46 -27.29 24.93
N LYS A 30 -12.38 -26.59 25.60
CA LYS A 30 -13.58 -26.04 24.97
C LYS A 30 -13.23 -24.99 23.90
N LEU A 31 -12.27 -24.10 24.17
CA LEU A 31 -11.80 -23.12 23.17
C LEU A 31 -11.05 -23.78 22.02
N THR A 32 -10.21 -24.78 22.29
CA THR A 32 -9.49 -25.53 21.24
C THR A 32 -10.47 -26.22 20.29
N ASN A 33 -11.51 -26.86 20.83
CA ASN A 33 -12.57 -27.46 20.01
C ASN A 33 -13.38 -26.41 19.25
N THR A 34 -13.68 -25.28 19.89
CA THR A 34 -14.42 -24.17 19.27
C THR A 34 -13.66 -23.58 18.09
N PHE A 35 -12.33 -23.44 18.19
CA PHE A 35 -11.49 -22.89 17.13
C PHE A 35 -10.93 -23.94 16.15
N LYS A 36 -11.39 -25.20 16.24
CA LYS A 36 -10.94 -26.27 15.35
C LYS A 36 -11.33 -25.99 13.89
N GLY A 37 -10.36 -26.07 12.98
CA GLY A 37 -10.55 -25.84 11.54
C GLY A 37 -10.68 -24.37 11.16
N VAL A 38 -10.46 -23.45 12.09
CA VAL A 38 -10.37 -22.01 11.81
C VAL A 38 -9.05 -21.71 11.12
N SER A 39 -9.08 -20.97 10.03
CA SER A 39 -7.86 -20.55 9.35
C SER A 39 -7.13 -19.50 10.20
N PRO A 40 -5.81 -19.64 10.43
CA PRO A 40 -5.01 -18.60 11.07
C PRO A 40 -5.02 -17.28 10.29
N SER A 41 -5.25 -17.33 8.97
CA SER A 41 -5.42 -16.13 8.15
C SER A 41 -6.67 -15.37 8.61
N LEU A 42 -6.48 -14.13 9.09
CA LEU A 42 -7.57 -13.29 9.61
C LEU A 42 -8.26 -13.91 10.84
N PHE A 43 -7.49 -14.29 11.85
CA PHE A 43 -7.95 -14.57 13.21
C PHE A 43 -7.03 -13.85 14.20
N PHE A 44 -7.59 -13.02 15.07
CA PHE A 44 -6.84 -12.13 15.95
C PHE A 44 -7.45 -12.07 17.34
N GLY A 45 -6.86 -12.76 18.32
CA GLY A 45 -7.15 -12.54 19.73
C GLY A 45 -6.54 -11.24 20.24
N ASN A 46 -7.29 -10.48 21.06
CA ASN A 46 -6.76 -9.30 21.71
C ASN A 46 -5.64 -9.70 22.68
N ASP A 47 -4.49 -9.04 22.62
CA ASP A 47 -3.35 -9.31 23.49
C ASP A 47 -3.44 -8.57 24.84
N LYS A 48 -4.38 -7.63 24.96
CA LYS A 48 -4.68 -6.88 26.17
C LYS A 48 -6.08 -7.20 26.68
N TRP A 49 -6.17 -8.20 27.56
CA TRP A 49 -7.38 -8.56 28.28
C TRP A 49 -7.11 -8.66 29.77
N SER A 50 -8.08 -8.26 30.60
CA SER A 50 -7.92 -8.17 32.06
C SER A 50 -8.00 -9.52 32.78
N GLY A 51 -8.36 -10.61 32.07
CA GLY A 51 -8.46 -11.94 32.64
C GLY A 51 -9.69 -12.19 33.51
N THR A 52 -10.63 -11.23 33.57
CA THR A 52 -11.81 -11.32 34.44
C THR A 52 -13.05 -11.77 33.68
N THR A 53 -13.98 -12.42 34.36
CA THR A 53 -15.30 -12.81 33.82
C THR A 53 -16.18 -11.61 33.46
N LYS A 54 -15.92 -10.44 34.06
CA LYS A 54 -16.61 -9.18 33.76
C LYS A 54 -16.15 -8.52 32.45
N ALA A 55 -15.01 -8.93 31.90
CA ALA A 55 -14.43 -8.33 30.71
C ALA A 55 -14.51 -9.29 29.52
N GLN A 56 -14.98 -8.80 28.37
CA GLN A 56 -15.03 -9.60 27.16
C GLN A 56 -13.64 -9.79 26.55
N TYR A 57 -13.34 -11.01 26.15
CA TYR A 57 -12.16 -11.29 25.34
C TYR A 57 -12.49 -11.12 23.87
N LYS A 58 -11.96 -10.06 23.26
CA LYS A 58 -12.28 -9.69 21.88
C LYS A 58 -11.39 -10.44 20.89
N ILE A 59 -12.02 -11.05 19.91
CA ILE A 59 -11.40 -11.72 18.77
C ILE A 59 -11.94 -11.09 17.49
N LYS A 60 -11.04 -10.70 16.59
CA LYS A 60 -11.38 -10.21 15.25
C LYS A 60 -11.06 -11.28 14.23
N LEU A 61 -11.95 -11.54 13.27
CA LEU A 61 -11.75 -12.64 12.33
C LEU A 61 -12.45 -12.45 10.97
N SER A 62 -12.17 -13.33 10.00
CA SER A 62 -12.93 -13.37 8.74
C SER A 62 -14.36 -13.88 8.92
N GLU A 63 -15.23 -13.61 7.94
CA GLU A 63 -16.60 -14.15 7.96
C GLU A 63 -16.63 -15.68 7.85
N ALA A 64 -15.72 -16.28 7.07
CA ALA A 64 -15.58 -17.73 7.00
C ALA A 64 -15.21 -18.34 8.35
N ASN A 65 -14.25 -17.74 9.05
CA ASN A 65 -13.88 -18.14 10.41
C ASN A 65 -15.04 -17.96 11.39
N LEU A 66 -15.87 -16.91 11.22
CA LEU A 66 -17.01 -16.66 12.10
C LEU A 66 -18.04 -17.77 11.94
N ASN A 67 -18.35 -18.13 10.70
CA ASN A 67 -19.29 -19.20 10.40
C ASN A 67 -18.80 -20.56 10.92
N GLN A 68 -17.49 -20.84 10.80
CA GLN A 68 -16.89 -22.06 11.35
C GLN A 68 -16.97 -22.10 12.88
N ILE A 69 -16.65 -21.00 13.55
CA ILE A 69 -16.75 -20.91 15.02
C ILE A 69 -18.21 -21.00 15.47
N ALA A 70 -19.13 -20.31 14.79
CA ALA A 70 -20.55 -20.38 15.09
C ALA A 70 -21.07 -21.82 14.98
N LYS A 71 -20.65 -22.56 13.95
CA LYS A 71 -20.96 -24.00 13.82
C LYS A 71 -20.40 -24.82 14.98
N ASN A 72 -19.12 -24.64 15.32
CA ASN A 72 -18.45 -25.40 16.38
C ASN A 72 -19.01 -25.10 17.78
N ALA A 73 -19.36 -23.83 18.04
CA ALA A 73 -19.92 -23.36 19.30
C ALA A 73 -21.45 -23.46 19.37
N LYS A 74 -22.11 -23.94 18.30
CA LYS A 74 -23.58 -24.03 18.17
C LYS A 74 -24.30 -22.69 18.35
N ILE A 75 -23.68 -21.61 17.86
CA ILE A 75 -24.27 -20.26 17.85
C ILE A 75 -25.29 -20.20 16.70
N SER A 76 -26.52 -19.81 17.01
CA SER A 76 -27.58 -19.65 16.02
C SER A 76 -27.36 -18.43 15.12
N LYS A 77 -27.92 -18.44 13.91
CA LYS A 77 -27.82 -17.30 12.98
C LYS A 77 -28.41 -16.01 13.57
N SER A 78 -29.43 -16.10 14.41
CA SER A 78 -30.06 -14.96 15.10
C SER A 78 -29.16 -14.32 16.16
N GLU A 79 -28.18 -15.05 16.69
CA GLU A 79 -27.20 -14.52 17.64
C GLU A 79 -26.03 -13.78 16.96
N ILE A 80 -25.95 -13.83 15.63
CA ILE A 80 -24.98 -13.06 14.83
C ILE A 80 -25.63 -11.73 14.44
N LYS A 81 -25.20 -10.65 15.08
CA LYS A 81 -25.76 -9.31 14.93
C LYS A 81 -24.94 -8.46 13.94
N PRO A 82 -25.59 -7.65 13.09
CA PRO A 82 -24.90 -6.65 12.29
C PRO A 82 -24.29 -5.57 13.21
N ALA A 83 -23.16 -5.02 12.78
CA ALA A 83 -22.44 -3.93 13.44
C ALA A 83 -21.96 -2.89 12.42
N ALA A 84 -21.51 -1.73 12.91
CA ALA A 84 -21.10 -0.60 12.07
C ALA A 84 -20.05 -1.00 11.00
N GLY A 85 -20.22 -0.48 9.79
CA GLY A 85 -19.33 -0.74 8.66
C GLY A 85 -19.49 -2.13 8.02
N GLY A 86 -20.69 -2.71 8.05
CA GLY A 86 -21.00 -4.01 7.41
C GLY A 86 -20.42 -5.22 8.15
N LYS A 87 -19.99 -5.04 9.39
CA LYS A 87 -19.41 -6.11 10.20
C LYS A 87 -20.51 -6.98 10.83
N LYS A 88 -20.14 -8.20 11.20
CA LYS A 88 -20.97 -9.13 11.97
C LYS A 88 -20.30 -9.40 13.31
N THR A 89 -21.11 -9.49 14.35
CA THR A 89 -20.62 -9.70 15.71
C THR A 89 -21.44 -10.77 16.41
N THR A 90 -20.80 -11.52 17.31
CA THR A 90 -21.51 -12.42 18.21
C THR A 90 -20.70 -12.60 19.48
N ILE A 91 -21.34 -13.12 20.51
CA ILE A 91 -20.72 -13.40 21.80
C ILE A 91 -21.07 -14.84 22.16
N PHE A 92 -20.11 -15.58 22.68
CA PHE A 92 -20.38 -16.87 23.30
C PHE A 92 -19.62 -17.00 24.61
N ASP A 93 -20.20 -17.74 25.55
CA ASP A 93 -19.63 -17.92 26.88
C ASP A 93 -18.91 -19.27 27.02
N VAL A 94 -17.77 -19.23 27.68
CA VAL A 94 -16.97 -20.40 28.04
C VAL A 94 -16.64 -20.31 29.52
N ASN A 95 -17.29 -21.16 30.33
CA ASN A 95 -17.03 -21.29 31.77
C ASN A 95 -17.04 -19.94 32.51
N GLY A 96 -18.07 -19.12 32.25
CA GLY A 96 -18.25 -17.80 32.87
C GLY A 96 -17.46 -16.66 32.22
N TYR A 97 -16.70 -16.92 31.16
CA TYR A 97 -16.00 -15.89 30.39
C TYR A 97 -16.66 -15.64 29.05
N SER A 98 -16.90 -14.37 28.73
CA SER A 98 -17.50 -13.97 27.46
C SER A 98 -16.46 -13.72 26.38
N ILE A 99 -16.58 -14.42 25.25
CA ILE A 99 -15.75 -14.27 24.07
C ILE A 99 -16.51 -13.47 23.03
N TYR A 100 -16.01 -12.28 22.69
CA TYR A 100 -16.62 -11.40 21.70
C TYR A 100 -15.95 -11.60 20.34
N LEU A 101 -16.73 -11.92 19.33
CA LEU A 101 -16.29 -12.13 17.95
C LEU A 101 -16.75 -10.96 17.06
N GLU A 102 -15.87 -10.43 16.22
CA GLU A 102 -16.18 -9.39 15.24
C GLU A 102 -15.55 -9.71 13.88
N THR A 103 -16.34 -9.65 12.81
CA THR A 103 -15.78 -9.80 11.46
C THR A 103 -14.95 -8.58 11.07
N THR A 104 -13.84 -8.81 10.39
CA THR A 104 -13.06 -7.75 9.77
C THR A 104 -13.55 -7.56 8.33
N ALA A 105 -13.71 -6.32 7.88
CA ALA A 105 -13.99 -5.98 6.49
C ALA A 105 -12.81 -6.30 5.52
N LYS A 106 -11.78 -6.97 6.01
CA LYS A 106 -10.59 -7.39 5.25
C LYS A 106 -10.85 -8.76 4.65
N THR A 107 -10.90 -8.85 3.33
CA THR A 107 -10.77 -10.11 2.60
C THR A 107 -9.34 -10.63 2.75
N SER A 108 -9.11 -11.94 2.57
CA SER A 108 -7.79 -12.60 2.61
C SER A 108 -6.73 -11.96 1.69
N THR A 109 -7.14 -11.06 0.80
CA THR A 109 -6.31 -10.32 -0.16
C THR A 109 -5.83 -8.96 0.33
N SER A 110 -6.27 -8.45 1.48
CA SER A 110 -5.72 -7.21 2.02
C SER A 110 -4.52 -7.52 2.92
N SER A 111 -3.30 -7.37 2.38
CA SER A 111 -2.09 -7.37 3.18
C SER A 111 -2.25 -6.30 4.28
N ASP A 112 -1.94 -6.68 5.51
CA ASP A 112 -1.88 -5.71 6.57
C ASP A 112 -0.47 -5.08 6.59
N ALA A 113 -0.34 -3.86 7.10
CA ALA A 113 0.92 -3.13 7.03
C ALA A 113 2.12 -3.88 7.66
N ALA A 114 1.85 -4.79 8.62
CA ALA A 114 2.90 -5.61 9.22
C ALA A 114 3.30 -6.78 8.31
N SER A 115 2.36 -7.43 7.62
CA SER A 115 2.65 -8.48 6.64
C SER A 115 3.41 -7.91 5.44
N THR A 116 2.98 -6.74 4.95
CA THR A 116 3.68 -6.01 3.88
C THR A 116 5.10 -5.66 4.30
N ARG A 117 5.29 -5.14 5.52
CA ARG A 117 6.62 -4.83 6.05
C ARG A 117 7.53 -6.07 6.10
N LYS A 118 7.03 -7.22 6.55
CA LYS A 118 7.81 -8.48 6.57
C LYS A 118 8.23 -8.90 5.16
N GLN A 119 7.31 -8.83 4.20
CA GLN A 119 7.57 -9.15 2.79
C GLN A 119 8.66 -8.25 2.20
N GLU A 120 8.58 -6.94 2.47
CA GLU A 120 9.58 -5.96 2.00
C GLU A 120 10.93 -6.14 2.70
N LEU A 121 10.96 -6.49 3.99
CA LEU A 121 12.20 -6.79 4.70
C LEU A 121 12.85 -8.09 4.23
N ALA A 122 12.06 -9.12 3.94
CA ALA A 122 12.56 -10.36 3.34
C ALA A 122 13.11 -10.11 1.92
N SER A 123 12.41 -9.29 1.13
CA SER A 123 12.88 -8.83 -0.19
C SER A 123 14.18 -8.04 -0.07
N LEU A 124 14.27 -7.10 0.88
CA LEU A 124 15.48 -6.33 1.16
C LEU A 124 16.66 -7.25 1.52
N TRP A 125 16.41 -8.29 2.31
CA TRP A 125 17.44 -9.27 2.66
C TRP A 125 17.96 -9.99 1.41
N MET A 126 17.07 -10.43 0.51
CA MET A 126 17.44 -11.08 -0.75
C MET A 126 18.25 -10.14 -1.65
N ILE A 127 17.81 -8.88 -1.79
CA ILE A 127 18.51 -7.82 -2.53
C ILE A 127 19.90 -7.60 -1.93
N ARG A 128 20.00 -7.51 -0.60
CA ARG A 128 21.29 -7.38 0.10
C ARG A 128 22.19 -8.56 -0.21
N SER A 129 21.68 -9.78 -0.17
CA SER A 129 22.45 -10.99 -0.47
C SER A 129 22.94 -11.03 -1.92
N ALA A 130 22.19 -10.48 -2.88
CA ALA A 130 22.63 -10.36 -4.28
C ALA A 130 23.68 -9.27 -4.50
N LEU A 131 23.53 -8.11 -3.87
CA LEU A 131 24.26 -6.90 -4.25
C LEU A 131 25.40 -6.51 -3.30
N SER A 132 25.55 -7.21 -2.18
CA SER A 132 26.64 -6.99 -1.22
C SER A 132 28.01 -7.25 -1.85
N PRO A 133 29.11 -6.75 -1.26
CA PRO A 133 30.47 -6.98 -1.78
C PRO A 133 30.85 -8.47 -1.91
N THR A 134 30.23 -9.31 -1.08
CA THR A 134 30.32 -10.77 -1.16
C THR A 134 28.94 -11.36 -1.44
N PRO A 135 28.51 -11.38 -2.73
CA PRO A 135 27.20 -11.90 -3.10
C PRO A 135 27.03 -13.36 -2.70
N LYS A 136 25.81 -13.70 -2.27
CA LYS A 136 25.37 -15.06 -2.04
C LYS A 136 24.04 -15.27 -2.74
N LEU A 137 24.09 -16.03 -3.82
CA LEU A 137 22.94 -16.29 -4.69
C LEU A 137 22.38 -17.68 -4.40
N PHE A 138 21.05 -17.76 -4.30
CA PHE A 138 20.34 -19.01 -4.06
C PHE A 138 19.59 -19.41 -5.32
N LYS A 139 19.86 -20.63 -5.80
CA LYS A 139 19.18 -21.18 -6.99
C LYS A 139 17.68 -21.33 -6.77
N ASN A 140 17.29 -21.73 -5.56
CA ASN A 140 15.92 -22.00 -5.13
C ASN A 140 15.83 -21.97 -3.61
N TRP A 141 14.62 -22.14 -3.08
CA TRP A 141 14.39 -22.14 -1.64
C TRP A 141 15.08 -23.30 -0.91
N ASP A 142 15.25 -24.47 -1.55
CA ASP A 142 16.00 -25.59 -0.94
C ASP A 142 17.47 -25.25 -0.68
N ALA A 143 18.07 -24.38 -1.50
CA ALA A 143 19.41 -23.87 -1.23
C ALA A 143 19.42 -22.90 -0.03
N VAL A 144 18.34 -22.12 0.15
CA VAL A 144 18.17 -21.24 1.32
C VAL A 144 18.03 -22.08 2.59
N THR A 145 17.20 -23.12 2.58
CA THR A 145 16.96 -23.97 3.77
C THR A 145 18.20 -24.74 4.20
N LYS A 146 19.04 -25.18 3.25
CA LYS A 146 20.34 -25.81 3.55
C LYS A 146 21.34 -24.84 4.18
N ASP A 147 21.21 -23.55 3.92
CA ASP A 147 22.03 -22.52 4.52
C ASP A 147 21.43 -22.04 5.85
N LYS A 148 21.88 -22.64 6.95
CA LYS A 148 21.33 -22.37 8.29
C LYS A 148 21.27 -20.88 8.65
N LYS A 149 22.28 -20.10 8.25
CA LYS A 149 22.32 -18.66 8.52
C LYS A 149 21.25 -17.91 7.74
N ALA A 150 21.20 -18.10 6.42
CA ALA A 150 20.21 -17.46 5.56
C ALA A 150 18.78 -17.85 5.94
N PHE A 151 18.56 -19.13 6.20
CA PHE A 151 17.26 -19.63 6.62
C PHE A 151 16.81 -18.96 7.93
N ASN A 152 17.65 -18.96 8.97
CA ASN A 152 17.32 -18.34 10.24
C ASN A 152 17.03 -16.84 10.08
N GLU A 153 17.93 -16.09 9.44
CA GLU A 153 17.76 -14.63 9.26
C GLU A 153 16.47 -14.28 8.47
N LEU A 154 16.14 -15.03 7.41
CA LEU A 154 14.91 -14.81 6.65
C LEU A 154 13.66 -15.20 7.43
N THR A 155 13.70 -16.30 8.19
CA THR A 155 12.55 -16.75 8.98
C THR A 155 12.35 -15.94 10.25
N ASP A 156 13.38 -15.30 10.79
CA ASP A 156 13.24 -14.31 11.87
C ASP A 156 12.49 -13.06 11.37
N ILE A 157 12.74 -12.66 10.13
CA ILE A 157 12.06 -11.54 9.48
C ILE A 157 10.62 -11.92 9.09
N TYR A 158 10.45 -13.09 8.47
CA TYR A 158 9.18 -13.54 7.92
C TYR A 158 8.90 -15.02 8.28
N PRO A 159 8.49 -15.30 9.53
CA PRO A 159 8.28 -16.67 10.04
C PRO A 159 7.27 -17.48 9.23
N GLU A 160 6.28 -16.81 8.65
CA GLU A 160 5.23 -17.42 7.84
C GLU A 160 5.78 -18.14 6.59
N LEU A 161 7.01 -17.82 6.15
CA LEU A 161 7.69 -18.53 5.05
C LEU A 161 7.83 -20.03 5.32
N ILE A 162 7.85 -20.47 6.58
CA ILE A 162 7.96 -21.88 6.94
C ILE A 162 6.63 -22.64 6.75
N THR A 163 5.50 -21.94 6.87
CA THR A 163 4.20 -22.58 7.08
C THR A 163 3.12 -22.16 6.09
N THR A 164 2.89 -20.86 5.95
CA THR A 164 1.67 -20.32 5.32
C THR A 164 1.95 -19.41 4.13
N ALA A 165 3.19 -18.96 3.96
CA ALA A 165 3.62 -18.08 2.87
C ALA A 165 4.56 -18.78 1.89
N THR A 166 4.35 -20.08 1.63
CA THR A 166 5.20 -20.90 0.76
C THR A 166 5.29 -20.36 -0.68
N GLU A 167 4.26 -19.66 -1.13
CA GLU A 167 4.21 -19.00 -2.44
C GLU A 167 5.25 -17.88 -2.59
N TRP A 168 5.70 -17.28 -1.49
CA TRP A 168 6.73 -16.23 -1.49
C TRP A 168 8.15 -16.79 -1.65
N GLN A 169 8.38 -18.06 -1.31
CA GLN A 169 9.70 -18.67 -1.32
C GLN A 169 10.36 -18.64 -2.70
N ALA A 170 9.60 -19.07 -3.72
CA ALA A 170 10.05 -19.04 -5.11
C ALA A 170 10.19 -17.60 -5.62
N GLY A 171 9.24 -16.73 -5.26
CA GLY A 171 9.26 -15.31 -5.63
C GLY A 171 10.50 -14.57 -5.11
N LEU A 172 10.90 -14.81 -3.86
CA LEU A 172 12.10 -14.23 -3.26
C LEU A 172 13.38 -14.63 -3.99
N CYS A 173 13.52 -15.92 -4.35
CA CYS A 173 14.68 -16.40 -5.11
C CYS A 173 14.69 -15.83 -6.54
N ALA A 174 13.52 -15.77 -7.19
CA ALA A 174 13.38 -15.16 -8.50
C ALA A 174 13.73 -13.67 -8.48
N GLN A 175 13.31 -12.94 -7.45
CA GLN A 175 13.64 -11.53 -7.25
C GLN A 175 15.16 -11.34 -7.11
N GLN A 176 15.80 -12.14 -6.25
CA GLN A 176 17.25 -12.09 -6.03
C GLN A 176 18.00 -12.25 -7.34
N LYS A 177 17.66 -13.31 -8.10
CA LYS A 177 18.28 -13.59 -9.39
C LYS A 177 18.11 -12.43 -10.36
N LYS A 178 16.90 -11.89 -10.48
CA LYS A 178 16.62 -10.80 -11.43
C LYS A 178 17.36 -9.50 -11.05
N ILE A 179 17.45 -9.20 -9.75
CA ILE A 179 18.19 -8.04 -9.25
C ILE A 179 19.67 -8.17 -9.54
N ASP A 180 20.25 -9.35 -9.30
CA ASP A 180 21.65 -9.63 -9.64
C ASP A 180 21.92 -9.47 -11.14
N GLU A 181 21.05 -10.03 -11.99
CA GLU A 181 21.16 -9.91 -13.46
C GLU A 181 21.13 -8.47 -13.94
N VAL A 182 20.19 -7.65 -13.45
CA VAL A 182 19.95 -6.30 -13.97
C VAL A 182 20.89 -5.27 -13.37
N LEU A 183 21.13 -5.35 -12.06
CA LEU A 183 21.99 -4.39 -11.37
C LEU A 183 23.46 -4.81 -11.38
N GLN A 184 23.77 -6.00 -11.93
CA GLN A 184 25.08 -6.61 -12.15
C GLN A 184 26.02 -6.38 -10.98
N GLY A 185 26.19 -7.36 -10.08
CA GLY A 185 26.97 -7.35 -8.82
C GLY A 185 28.38 -6.73 -8.80
N GLY A 186 28.51 -5.48 -9.22
CA GLY A 186 29.73 -4.71 -9.43
C GLY A 186 29.58 -3.24 -8.98
N GLY A 187 28.51 -2.93 -8.25
CA GLY A 187 28.36 -1.67 -7.51
C GLY A 187 28.88 -1.73 -6.07
N HIS A 188 29.17 -2.94 -5.55
CA HIS A 188 29.50 -3.20 -4.14
C HIS A 188 28.69 -2.32 -3.18
N TYR A 189 27.36 -2.43 -3.26
CA TYR A 189 26.48 -1.67 -2.37
C TYR A 189 26.70 -2.15 -0.93
N THR A 190 26.81 -1.20 -0.02
CA THR A 190 27.14 -1.49 1.39
C THR A 190 26.01 -1.13 2.33
N GLU A 191 25.11 -0.25 1.89
CA GLU A 191 23.94 0.15 2.68
C GLU A 191 22.65 -0.18 1.92
N PHE A 192 21.71 -0.76 2.66
CA PHE A 192 20.46 -1.31 2.16
C PHE A 192 19.34 -0.79 3.06
N VAL A 193 18.58 0.19 2.59
CA VAL A 193 17.71 1.02 3.42
C VAL A 193 16.27 0.91 2.98
N ARG A 194 15.41 0.30 3.81
CA ARG A 194 13.94 0.38 3.70
C ARG A 194 13.34 1.43 4.65
N GLU A 195 13.94 1.60 5.83
CA GLU A 195 13.47 2.52 6.87
C GLU A 195 14.61 3.30 7.50
N GLY A 196 14.32 4.51 7.99
CA GLY A 196 15.32 5.35 8.62
C GLY A 196 16.39 5.83 7.64
N GLY A 197 17.60 6.10 8.13
CA GLY A 197 18.79 6.44 7.32
C GLY A 197 18.51 7.37 6.15
N PHE A 198 19.01 6.98 4.96
CA PHE A 198 18.80 7.69 3.71
C PHE A 198 17.32 7.90 3.38
N MET A 199 16.45 6.93 3.65
CA MET A 199 15.00 7.04 3.40
C MET A 199 14.38 8.19 4.19
N LYS A 200 14.76 8.36 5.46
CA LYS A 200 14.32 9.47 6.31
C LYS A 200 14.92 10.80 5.83
N PHE A 201 16.20 10.79 5.46
CA PHE A 201 16.88 11.96 4.93
C PHE A 201 16.20 12.50 3.66
N ILE A 202 16.03 11.67 2.62
CA ILE A 202 15.50 12.13 1.34
C ILE A 202 14.03 12.57 1.47
N SER A 203 13.25 11.87 2.29
CA SER A 203 11.85 12.25 2.59
C SER A 203 11.77 13.61 3.27
N LYS A 204 12.71 13.92 4.18
CA LYS A 204 12.77 15.22 4.85
C LYS A 204 13.21 16.31 3.87
N LEU A 205 14.24 16.05 3.05
CA LEU A 205 14.72 17.01 2.06
C LEU A 205 13.60 17.45 1.11
N VAL A 206 12.88 16.51 0.49
CA VAL A 206 11.82 16.89 -0.47
C VAL A 206 10.61 17.55 0.19
N LYS A 207 10.33 17.20 1.44
CA LYS A 207 9.28 17.86 2.23
C LYS A 207 9.65 19.30 2.53
N ASP A 208 10.87 19.54 2.99
CA ASP A 208 11.30 20.87 3.44
C ASP A 208 11.53 21.82 2.25
N GLU A 209 12.18 21.33 1.18
CA GLU A 209 12.55 22.16 0.01
C GLU A 209 11.41 22.34 -0.99
N PHE A 210 10.49 21.37 -1.09
CA PHE A 210 9.45 21.36 -2.15
C PHE A 210 8.02 21.16 -1.63
N MET A 211 7.82 21.16 -0.30
CA MET A 211 6.50 20.93 0.33
C MET A 211 5.84 19.59 -0.05
N ILE A 212 6.61 18.62 -0.54
CA ILE A 212 6.10 17.29 -0.90
C ILE A 212 6.03 16.43 0.38
N GLY A 213 4.86 16.45 1.03
CA GLY A 213 4.67 15.84 2.34
C GLY A 213 4.80 14.31 2.40
N ARG A 214 4.73 13.60 1.25
CA ARG A 214 4.90 12.15 1.15
C ARG A 214 5.87 11.81 0.03
N LYS A 215 6.96 11.10 0.34
CA LYS A 215 7.97 10.71 -0.67
C LYS A 215 7.34 9.97 -1.86
N ASP A 216 6.35 9.10 -1.60
CA ASP A 216 5.72 8.25 -2.63
C ASP A 216 4.95 9.04 -3.68
N SER A 217 4.62 10.31 -3.38
CA SER A 217 4.04 11.22 -4.36
C SER A 217 5.07 11.65 -5.42
N TRP A 218 6.36 11.61 -5.10
CA TRP A 218 7.46 12.01 -5.97
C TRP A 218 8.30 10.80 -6.45
N ASN A 219 8.66 9.89 -5.55
CA ASN A 219 9.50 8.73 -5.83
C ASN A 219 8.93 7.46 -5.18
N PRO A 220 8.59 6.42 -5.97
CA PRO A 220 7.93 5.21 -5.48
C PRO A 220 8.88 4.16 -4.89
N ALA A 221 10.17 4.46 -4.71
CA ALA A 221 11.14 3.48 -4.21
C ALA A 221 10.81 3.01 -2.78
N ASP A 222 10.76 1.69 -2.61
CA ASP A 222 10.52 1.01 -1.33
C ASP A 222 11.83 0.71 -0.59
N VAL A 223 12.90 0.51 -1.35
CA VAL A 223 14.25 0.30 -0.83
C VAL A 223 15.28 1.13 -1.60
N TRP A 224 16.33 1.56 -0.90
CA TRP A 224 17.49 2.22 -1.47
C TRP A 224 18.74 1.36 -1.25
N VAL A 225 19.51 1.15 -2.31
CA VAL A 225 20.84 0.55 -2.22
C VAL A 225 21.90 1.58 -2.54
N ILE A 226 22.91 1.66 -1.67
CA ILE A 226 23.85 2.78 -1.62
C ILE A 226 25.28 2.25 -1.49
N ARG A 227 26.16 2.79 -2.32
CA ARG A 227 27.60 2.51 -2.28
C ARG A 227 28.29 3.42 -1.25
N LYS A 228 29.12 2.85 -0.37
CA LYS A 228 29.90 3.61 0.63
C LYS A 228 30.87 4.58 -0.03
N GLY A 229 31.17 5.68 0.66
CA GLY A 229 32.30 6.58 0.35
C GLY A 229 31.92 7.84 -0.41
N GLU A 230 30.68 7.95 -0.86
CA GLU A 230 30.15 9.12 -1.57
C GLU A 230 29.43 10.05 -0.60
N LYS A 231 29.69 11.37 -0.68
CA LYS A 231 28.95 12.42 0.06
C LYS A 231 27.55 12.65 -0.55
N ILE A 232 26.76 11.59 -0.65
CA ILE A 232 25.47 11.57 -1.36
C ILE A 232 24.51 12.60 -0.79
N GLU A 233 24.34 12.62 0.53
CA GLU A 233 23.41 13.58 1.17
C GLU A 233 23.81 15.04 0.92
N GLU A 234 25.10 15.36 0.92
CA GLU A 234 25.59 16.72 0.62
C GLU A 234 25.35 17.09 -0.85
N LYS A 235 25.64 16.17 -1.78
CA LYS A 235 25.36 16.35 -3.21
C LYS A 235 23.86 16.60 -3.46
N LEU A 236 22.99 15.82 -2.83
CA LEU A 236 21.53 15.96 -2.98
C LEU A 236 21.00 17.25 -2.32
N LYS A 237 21.52 17.64 -1.15
CA LYS A 237 21.19 18.96 -0.55
C LYS A 237 21.57 20.11 -1.47
N LYS A 238 22.76 20.06 -2.09
CA LYS A 238 23.21 21.09 -3.05
C LYS A 238 22.32 21.10 -4.30
N ALA A 239 21.99 19.93 -4.84
CA ALA A 239 21.13 19.81 -5.99
C ALA A 239 19.71 20.33 -5.72
N ALA A 240 19.15 20.05 -4.54
CA ALA A 240 17.81 20.50 -4.16
C ALA A 240 17.68 22.04 -4.13
N LYS A 241 18.74 22.77 -3.79
CA LYS A 241 18.77 24.23 -3.89
C LYS A 241 18.62 24.76 -5.32
N GLY A 242 18.96 23.94 -6.32
CA GLY A 242 18.73 24.22 -7.73
C GLY A 242 17.34 23.79 -8.23
N GLY A 243 16.44 23.37 -7.34
CA GLY A 243 15.09 22.94 -7.69
C GLY A 243 14.93 21.41 -7.81
N ILE A 244 13.68 20.97 -7.94
CA ILE A 244 13.31 19.54 -8.00
C ILE A 244 13.88 18.87 -9.26
N THR A 245 13.96 19.59 -10.39
CA THR A 245 14.56 19.08 -11.64
C THR A 245 16.03 18.76 -11.46
N GLN A 246 16.81 19.67 -10.84
CA GLN A 246 18.23 19.46 -10.57
C GLN A 246 18.46 18.30 -9.58
N LEU A 247 17.59 18.17 -8.57
CA LEU A 247 17.61 17.03 -7.66
C LEU A 247 17.39 15.70 -8.42
N ASN A 248 16.34 15.63 -9.25
CA ASN A 248 16.02 14.46 -10.05
C ASN A 248 17.18 14.09 -11.00
N HIS A 249 17.72 15.07 -11.72
CA HIS A 249 18.84 14.87 -12.62
C HIS A 249 20.07 14.32 -11.89
N THR A 250 20.39 14.87 -10.72
CA THR A 250 21.50 14.38 -9.88
C THR A 250 21.27 12.94 -9.42
N MET A 251 20.04 12.57 -9.08
CA MET A 251 19.70 11.19 -8.70
C MET A 251 19.77 10.22 -9.88
N ILE A 252 19.42 10.66 -11.10
CA ILE A 252 19.58 9.87 -12.34
C ILE A 252 21.06 9.63 -12.63
N GLN A 253 21.91 10.65 -12.52
CA GLN A 253 23.36 10.47 -12.67
C GLN A 253 23.91 9.47 -11.65
N MET A 254 23.49 9.55 -10.37
CA MET A 254 23.88 8.58 -9.35
C MET A 254 23.33 7.18 -9.63
N TRP A 255 22.16 7.07 -10.27
CA TRP A 255 21.62 5.82 -10.76
C TRP A 255 22.54 5.23 -11.82
N GLU A 256 22.86 5.97 -12.88
CA GLU A 256 23.74 5.51 -13.97
C GLU A 256 25.14 5.11 -13.46
N GLN A 257 25.70 5.91 -12.55
CA GLN A 257 27.00 5.66 -11.90
C GLN A 257 26.98 4.51 -10.89
N ARG A 258 25.82 3.86 -10.68
CA ARG A 258 25.64 2.75 -9.72
C ARG A 258 25.98 3.15 -8.27
N ILE A 259 25.82 4.42 -7.91
CA ILE A 259 26.07 4.95 -6.55
C ILE A 259 24.82 4.82 -5.68
N LEU A 260 23.66 5.18 -6.25
CA LEU A 260 22.38 5.20 -5.56
C LEU A 260 21.31 4.59 -6.47
N LYS A 261 20.64 3.54 -6.02
CA LYS A 261 19.51 2.94 -6.74
C LYS A 261 18.28 2.86 -5.84
N GLY A 262 17.18 3.47 -6.26
CA GLY A 262 15.86 3.29 -5.66
C GLY A 262 15.08 2.16 -6.34
N ILE A 263 14.67 1.16 -5.58
CA ILE A 263 13.96 -0.01 -6.11
C ILE A 263 12.55 -0.01 -5.50
N SER A 264 11.53 0.03 -6.35
CA SER A 264 10.16 -0.26 -5.93
C SER A 264 9.92 -1.76 -5.95
N LEU A 265 9.30 -2.29 -4.91
CA LEU A 265 8.99 -3.69 -4.74
C LEU A 265 7.54 -3.95 -5.16
N LYS A 266 7.35 -5.02 -5.91
CA LYS A 266 6.03 -5.57 -6.25
C LYS A 266 5.98 -7.03 -5.84
N ALA A 267 4.80 -7.48 -5.46
CA ALA A 267 4.56 -8.90 -5.24
C ALA A 267 4.78 -9.65 -6.56
N ILE A 268 5.53 -10.76 -6.50
CA ILE A 268 5.79 -11.61 -7.66
C ILE A 268 4.75 -12.72 -7.64
N SER A 269 3.81 -12.69 -8.60
CA SER A 269 2.88 -13.80 -8.82
C SER A 269 3.46 -14.74 -9.87
N GLY A 270 4.22 -15.74 -9.44
CA GLY A 270 4.77 -16.78 -10.34
C GLY A 270 6.26 -17.08 -10.11
N SER A 271 6.85 -17.84 -11.04
CA SER A 271 8.23 -18.31 -10.97
C SER A 271 9.26 -17.37 -11.63
N LYS A 272 8.80 -16.26 -12.23
CA LYS A 272 9.65 -15.28 -12.92
C LYS A 272 9.43 -13.90 -12.31
N ALA A 273 10.53 -13.22 -12.01
CA ALA A 273 10.52 -11.82 -11.60
C ALA A 273 10.80 -10.94 -12.82
N GLU A 274 10.04 -9.87 -12.95
CA GLU A 274 10.25 -8.84 -13.96
C GLU A 274 10.94 -7.64 -13.31
N PHE A 275 11.73 -6.92 -14.11
CA PHE A 275 12.39 -5.70 -13.67
C PHE A 275 12.28 -4.70 -14.81
N GLU A 276 11.78 -3.52 -14.45
CA GLU A 276 11.60 -2.42 -15.37
C GLU A 276 12.33 -1.19 -14.84
N VAL A 277 13.15 -0.60 -15.70
CA VAL A 277 13.82 0.65 -15.42
C VAL A 277 12.88 1.77 -15.86
N VAL A 278 12.34 2.53 -14.91
CA VAL A 278 11.43 3.66 -15.18
C VAL A 278 12.00 4.95 -14.63
N ASN A 279 11.60 6.08 -15.21
CA ASN A 279 11.89 7.43 -14.71
C ASN A 279 13.40 7.78 -14.57
N VAL A 280 14.26 7.20 -15.41
CA VAL A 280 15.71 7.51 -15.42
C VAL A 280 16.21 7.99 -16.79
N GLU A 281 15.36 8.05 -17.81
CA GLU A 281 15.77 8.59 -19.11
C GLU A 281 15.87 10.11 -19.02
N GLU A 282 17.08 10.65 -19.18
CA GLU A 282 17.34 12.09 -19.09
C GLU A 282 16.51 12.91 -20.09
N ALA A 283 16.20 12.31 -21.25
CA ALA A 283 15.35 12.90 -22.28
C ALA A 283 13.91 13.19 -21.80
N LEU A 284 13.39 12.44 -20.82
CA LEU A 284 12.08 12.71 -20.22
C LEU A 284 12.09 14.05 -19.46
N PHE A 285 13.20 14.38 -18.79
CA PHE A 285 13.28 15.55 -17.92
C PHE A 285 13.78 16.81 -18.64
N LYS A 286 14.66 16.68 -19.65
CA LYS A 286 15.09 17.81 -20.49
C LYS A 286 13.94 18.43 -21.28
N LYS A 287 12.91 17.65 -21.64
CA LYS A 287 11.70 18.18 -22.28
C LYS A 287 10.90 19.03 -21.28
N MET A 288 10.61 18.48 -20.10
CA MET A 288 9.75 19.13 -19.10
C MET A 288 10.21 20.53 -18.63
N ASP A 289 11.51 20.83 -18.61
CA ASP A 289 12.03 22.12 -18.11
C ASP A 289 11.79 23.28 -19.09
N ASN A 290 11.62 22.97 -20.39
CA ASN A 290 11.35 23.96 -21.45
C ASN A 290 9.92 23.83 -22.02
N SER A 291 9.14 22.87 -21.55
CA SER A 291 7.80 22.60 -22.09
C SER A 291 6.80 23.66 -21.66
N VAL A 292 6.18 24.31 -22.64
CA VAL A 292 4.89 24.97 -22.45
C VAL A 292 3.82 23.90 -22.61
N PHE A 293 3.21 23.48 -21.50
CA PHE A 293 2.13 22.49 -21.56
C PHE A 293 0.83 23.15 -22.03
N GLU A 294 0.24 22.57 -23.07
CA GLU A 294 -1.08 22.91 -23.56
C GLU A 294 -2.06 21.80 -23.18
N LEU A 295 -3.30 22.17 -22.86
CA LEU A 295 -4.38 21.20 -22.71
C LEU A 295 -4.68 20.59 -24.08
N ASP A 296 -4.51 19.28 -24.22
CA ASP A 296 -4.90 18.53 -25.43
C ASP A 296 -6.40 18.23 -25.39
N LYS A 297 -6.82 17.45 -24.39
CA LYS A 297 -8.23 17.10 -24.18
C LYS A 297 -8.52 16.62 -22.78
N ILE A 298 -9.81 16.60 -22.43
CA ILE A 298 -10.33 15.98 -21.21
C ILE A 298 -11.27 14.83 -21.62
N GLU A 299 -11.03 13.63 -21.10
CA GLU A 299 -11.87 12.47 -21.33
C GLU A 299 -12.63 12.11 -20.05
N ILE A 300 -13.95 12.03 -20.16
CA ILE A 300 -14.85 11.54 -19.10
C ILE A 300 -15.72 10.43 -19.72
N PRO A 301 -15.25 9.18 -19.74
CA PRO A 301 -16.00 8.07 -20.32
C PRO A 301 -17.24 7.77 -19.47
N LEU A 302 -18.42 7.87 -20.07
CA LEU A 302 -19.71 7.59 -19.43
C LEU A 302 -20.42 6.38 -20.04
N ASN A 303 -19.71 5.60 -20.84
CA ASN A 303 -20.26 4.41 -21.47
C ASN A 303 -20.54 3.31 -20.43
N LEU A 304 -21.60 2.55 -20.69
CA LEU A 304 -22.06 1.48 -19.81
C LEU A 304 -21.71 0.12 -20.42
N VAL A 305 -21.19 -0.77 -19.59
CA VAL A 305 -21.03 -2.20 -19.87
C VAL A 305 -21.86 -2.96 -18.84
N ASN A 306 -22.82 -3.75 -19.31
CA ASN A 306 -23.76 -4.49 -18.45
C ASN A 306 -24.50 -3.60 -17.43
N GLY A 307 -24.88 -2.39 -17.85
CA GLY A 307 -25.60 -1.43 -16.99
C GLY A 307 -24.74 -0.76 -15.91
N GLN A 308 -23.42 -0.92 -15.94
CA GLN A 308 -22.47 -0.24 -15.06
C GLN A 308 -21.50 0.60 -15.89
N PHE A 309 -21.01 1.72 -15.34
CA PHE A 309 -19.95 2.48 -16.01
C PHE A 309 -18.72 1.60 -16.26
N GLU A 310 -18.23 1.59 -17.50
CA GLU A 310 -17.06 0.80 -17.89
C GLU A 310 -15.83 1.20 -17.06
N THR A 311 -15.68 2.50 -16.81
CA THR A 311 -14.64 3.04 -15.95
C THR A 311 -15.20 4.17 -15.08
N GLN A 312 -14.54 4.38 -13.95
CA GLN A 312 -14.79 5.51 -13.05
C GLN A 312 -13.69 6.58 -13.18
N ASP A 313 -12.79 6.41 -14.16
CA ASP A 313 -11.66 7.28 -14.37
C ASP A 313 -12.04 8.48 -15.25
N SER A 314 -11.52 9.65 -14.93
CA SER A 314 -11.40 10.77 -15.87
C SER A 314 -9.94 10.98 -16.23
N ARG A 315 -9.67 11.51 -17.43
CA ARG A 315 -8.29 11.74 -17.90
C ARG A 315 -8.13 13.15 -18.45
N ILE A 316 -7.06 13.82 -18.03
CA ILE A 316 -6.65 15.13 -18.55
C ILE A 316 -5.36 14.90 -19.33
N HIS A 317 -5.37 15.20 -20.62
CA HIS A 317 -4.23 15.02 -21.52
C HIS A 317 -3.59 16.38 -21.80
N LEU A 318 -2.27 16.46 -21.65
CA LEU A 318 -1.48 17.62 -22.00
C LEU A 318 -0.52 17.29 -23.15
N LYS A 319 -0.28 18.28 -23.99
CA LYS A 319 0.63 18.22 -25.14
C LYS A 319 1.62 19.39 -25.12
N GLU A 320 2.61 19.30 -25.98
CA GLU A 320 3.53 20.38 -26.33
C GLU A 320 3.61 20.43 -27.87
N GLY A 321 3.06 21.49 -28.47
CA GLY A 321 2.81 21.53 -29.91
C GLY A 321 1.94 20.35 -30.38
N GLU A 322 2.43 19.60 -31.36
CA GLU A 322 1.76 18.38 -31.87
C GLU A 322 2.04 17.12 -31.02
N THR A 323 2.92 17.21 -30.01
CA THR A 323 3.38 16.04 -29.25
C THR A 323 2.56 15.84 -27.99
N LYS A 324 1.84 14.71 -27.91
CA LYS A 324 1.19 14.25 -26.67
C LYS A 324 2.23 13.88 -25.63
N LEU A 325 2.15 14.48 -24.44
CA LEU A 325 3.25 14.42 -23.48
C LEU A 325 2.89 13.68 -22.20
N ILE A 326 1.80 14.07 -21.54
CA ILE A 326 1.42 13.53 -20.23
C ILE A 326 -0.10 13.39 -20.13
N LYS A 327 -0.54 12.32 -19.47
CA LYS A 327 -1.94 12.13 -19.06
C LYS A 327 -2.04 12.06 -17.55
N PHE A 328 -2.97 12.80 -16.97
CA PHE A 328 -3.35 12.71 -15.58
C PHE A 328 -4.65 11.91 -15.47
N GLN A 329 -4.57 10.78 -14.77
CA GLN A 329 -5.75 10.00 -14.40
C GLN A 329 -6.30 10.52 -13.06
N VAL A 330 -7.57 10.88 -13.04
CA VAL A 330 -8.34 11.22 -11.84
C VAL A 330 -9.24 10.02 -11.53
N THR A 331 -9.03 9.38 -10.38
CA THR A 331 -9.76 8.15 -10.02
C THR A 331 -9.86 8.00 -8.51
N GLN A 332 -10.67 7.06 -8.02
CA GLN A 332 -10.77 6.73 -6.60
C GLN A 332 -9.45 6.17 -6.06
N ASN A 333 -9.08 6.57 -4.84
CA ASN A 333 -7.85 6.10 -4.20
C ASN A 333 -7.95 4.64 -3.72
N SER A 334 -9.15 4.10 -3.59
CA SER A 334 -9.42 2.67 -3.35
C SER A 334 -10.84 2.33 -3.83
N LYS A 335 -11.16 1.03 -4.00
CA LYS A 335 -12.47 0.58 -4.45
C LYS A 335 -13.60 1.07 -3.53
N GLY A 336 -14.69 1.54 -4.12
CA GLY A 336 -15.88 2.03 -3.42
C GLY A 336 -15.76 3.52 -3.09
N PHE A 337 -16.64 4.03 -2.22
CA PHE A 337 -16.60 5.45 -1.87
C PHE A 337 -15.28 5.82 -1.19
N ASN A 338 -14.44 6.53 -1.92
CA ASN A 338 -13.12 6.95 -1.48
C ASN A 338 -12.77 8.31 -2.08
N ASN A 339 -11.83 9.01 -1.44
CA ASN A 339 -11.30 10.25 -1.99
C ASN A 339 -10.59 9.97 -3.32
N LEU A 340 -10.57 10.97 -4.18
CA LEU A 340 -9.88 10.92 -5.46
C LEU A 340 -8.36 10.95 -5.26
N LYS A 341 -7.66 10.38 -6.22
CA LYS A 341 -6.23 10.54 -6.46
C LYS A 341 -6.04 11.03 -7.89
N VAL A 342 -4.99 11.82 -8.09
CA VAL A 342 -4.56 12.27 -9.42
C VAL A 342 -3.16 11.72 -9.67
N GLU A 343 -2.99 10.98 -10.75
CA GLU A 343 -1.74 10.28 -11.08
C GLU A 343 -1.32 10.60 -12.51
N GLY A 344 -0.11 11.14 -12.67
CA GLY A 344 0.46 11.48 -13.98
C GLY A 344 1.19 10.29 -14.60
N THR A 345 1.04 10.12 -15.91
CA THR A 345 1.75 9.10 -16.70
C THR A 345 2.22 9.75 -18.00
N MET A 346 3.49 9.58 -18.36
CA MET A 346 4.02 10.10 -19.62
C MET A 346 3.47 9.28 -20.80
N ILE A 347 3.10 9.95 -21.88
CA ILE A 347 2.58 9.29 -23.09
C ILE A 347 3.78 8.76 -23.90
N GLY A 348 3.71 7.51 -24.36
CA GLY A 348 4.79 6.84 -25.10
C GLY A 348 5.75 6.02 -24.25
N ALA A 349 5.79 6.22 -22.93
CA ALA A 349 6.56 5.43 -21.98
C ALA A 349 5.59 4.75 -20.98
N GLY A 350 4.96 3.64 -21.40
CA GLY A 350 3.81 3.02 -20.73
C GLY A 350 3.94 2.74 -19.23
N ALA A 351 5.18 2.61 -18.73
CA ALA A 351 5.47 2.41 -17.31
C ALA A 351 6.05 3.63 -16.57
N ALA A 352 6.47 4.68 -17.29
CA ALA A 352 7.00 5.89 -16.69
C ALA A 352 5.85 6.69 -16.03
N ARG A 353 5.88 6.73 -14.69
CA ARG A 353 4.92 7.50 -13.89
C ARG A 353 5.51 8.86 -13.60
N ALA A 354 4.78 9.93 -13.91
CA ALA A 354 5.11 11.27 -13.45
C ALA A 354 4.85 11.45 -11.94
N GLY A 355 4.28 10.42 -11.30
CA GLY A 355 4.02 10.38 -9.86
C GLY A 355 2.57 10.69 -9.51
N LYS A 356 2.30 10.71 -8.21
CA LYS A 356 0.97 11.02 -7.67
C LYS A 356 0.97 12.47 -7.22
N VAL A 357 0.03 13.25 -7.74
CA VAL A 357 -0.09 14.67 -7.40
C VAL A 357 -0.35 14.82 -5.90
N PRO A 358 0.45 15.64 -5.18
CA PRO A 358 0.15 16.00 -3.80
C PRO A 358 -1.15 16.83 -3.74
N LEU A 359 -2.23 16.19 -3.29
CA LEU A 359 -3.57 16.79 -3.32
C LEU A 359 -3.70 18.05 -2.48
N ASP A 360 -2.95 18.17 -1.38
CA ASP A 360 -2.93 19.37 -0.55
C ASP A 360 -2.29 20.56 -1.29
N MET A 361 -1.24 20.30 -2.08
CA MET A 361 -0.63 21.31 -2.95
C MET A 361 -1.57 21.70 -4.07
N MET A 362 -2.19 20.73 -4.74
CA MET A 362 -3.18 20.99 -5.78
C MET A 362 -4.35 21.83 -5.25
N LYS A 363 -4.86 21.50 -4.05
CA LYS A 363 -5.89 22.29 -3.37
C LYS A 363 -5.39 23.72 -3.10
N SER A 364 -4.18 23.87 -2.57
CA SER A 364 -3.59 25.20 -2.33
C SER A 364 -3.46 26.00 -3.62
N MET A 365 -2.98 25.40 -4.71
CA MET A 365 -2.84 26.07 -6.00
C MET A 365 -4.20 26.49 -6.56
N MET A 366 -5.17 25.57 -6.60
CA MET A 366 -6.51 25.87 -7.09
C MET A 366 -7.17 27.01 -6.29
N THR A 367 -7.05 26.98 -4.96
CA THR A 367 -7.67 28.00 -4.11
C THR A 367 -6.91 29.33 -4.11
N LYS A 368 -5.59 29.32 -4.01
CA LYS A 368 -4.78 30.55 -3.83
C LYS A 368 -4.29 31.16 -5.13
N ASP A 369 -3.81 30.32 -6.06
CA ASP A 369 -3.11 30.81 -7.25
C ASP A 369 -4.09 31.03 -8.42
N TYR A 370 -5.10 30.18 -8.51
CA TYR A 370 -6.17 30.27 -9.51
C TYR A 370 -7.45 30.91 -8.95
N HIS A 371 -7.40 31.44 -7.72
CA HIS A 371 -8.52 32.09 -7.02
C HIS A 371 -9.85 31.34 -7.15
N ASN A 372 -9.80 30.01 -7.17
CA ASN A 372 -10.99 29.17 -7.19
C ASN A 372 -11.54 29.06 -5.75
N GLU A 373 -11.94 30.22 -5.22
CA GLU A 373 -12.46 30.45 -3.87
C GLU A 373 -13.96 30.14 -3.77
N GLY A 374 -14.41 29.08 -4.45
CA GLY A 374 -15.80 28.67 -4.38
C GLY A 374 -16.26 28.48 -2.92
N ILE A 375 -17.28 29.21 -2.48
CA ILE A 375 -17.90 29.06 -1.15
C ILE A 375 -18.97 27.95 -1.12
N ASN A 376 -19.32 27.36 -2.27
CA ASN A 376 -20.23 26.20 -2.38
C ASN A 376 -20.03 25.41 -3.71
N PHE A 377 -20.78 24.32 -3.84
CA PHE A 377 -20.79 23.41 -5.01
C PHE A 377 -21.04 24.12 -6.35
N GLU A 378 -21.68 25.30 -6.37
CA GLU A 378 -22.04 26.01 -7.61
C GLU A 378 -20.89 26.79 -8.24
N ILE A 379 -19.80 27.02 -7.50
CA ILE A 379 -18.65 27.87 -7.90
C ILE A 379 -17.29 27.17 -7.74
N GLY A 380 -17.27 25.85 -7.53
CA GLY A 380 -16.13 25.04 -7.97
C GLY A 380 -14.94 24.85 -7.02
N GLN A 381 -15.12 24.90 -5.69
CA GLN A 381 -14.03 24.52 -4.79
C GLN A 381 -13.69 23.04 -4.95
N PHE A 382 -12.41 22.74 -5.21
CA PHE A 382 -11.91 21.37 -5.19
C PHE A 382 -11.95 20.82 -3.75
N THR A 383 -12.98 20.02 -3.43
CA THR A 383 -13.11 19.28 -2.17
C THR A 383 -12.90 17.80 -2.42
N ASN A 384 -11.74 17.29 -2.00
CA ASN A 384 -11.43 15.87 -2.09
C ASN A 384 -11.91 15.10 -0.85
N LYS A 385 -13.23 15.09 -0.64
CA LYS A 385 -13.90 14.45 0.49
C LYS A 385 -15.16 13.73 0.03
N TRP A 386 -15.05 12.43 -0.23
CA TRP A 386 -16.13 11.63 -0.81
C TRP A 386 -17.42 11.67 0.00
N GLN A 387 -17.34 11.94 1.31
CA GLN A 387 -18.48 12.01 2.20
C GLN A 387 -19.45 13.15 1.86
N ASP A 388 -18.96 14.16 1.13
CA ASP A 388 -19.73 15.33 0.71
C ASP A 388 -20.51 15.09 -0.60
N TYR A 389 -20.41 13.87 -1.18
CA TYR A 389 -21.08 13.47 -2.41
C TYR A 389 -22.17 12.42 -2.13
N PRO A 390 -23.22 12.35 -2.96
CA PRO A 390 -24.33 11.43 -2.79
C PRO A 390 -23.87 9.98 -2.93
N LYS A 391 -24.37 9.13 -2.03
CA LYS A 391 -24.07 7.69 -1.95
C LYS A 391 -25.25 6.82 -2.36
N THR A 392 -26.42 7.43 -2.50
CA THR A 392 -27.65 6.77 -2.91
C THR A 392 -28.34 7.57 -4.01
N LEU A 393 -29.20 6.90 -4.79
CA LEU A 393 -30.03 7.57 -5.79
C LEU A 393 -30.92 8.66 -5.17
N ALA A 394 -31.45 8.41 -3.97
CA ALA A 394 -32.27 9.39 -3.25
C ALA A 394 -31.47 10.65 -2.87
N GLU A 395 -30.21 10.49 -2.46
CA GLU A 395 -29.32 11.63 -2.21
C GLU A 395 -28.95 12.35 -3.51
N PHE A 396 -28.62 11.61 -4.58
CA PHE A 396 -28.30 12.21 -5.87
C PHE A 396 -29.45 13.05 -6.43
N ASN A 397 -30.68 12.54 -6.33
CA ASN A 397 -31.85 13.23 -6.85
C ASN A 397 -32.13 14.57 -6.13
N LYS A 398 -31.79 14.69 -4.84
CA LYS A 398 -31.90 15.95 -4.08
C LYS A 398 -31.02 17.05 -4.65
N ASP A 399 -29.84 16.67 -5.15
CA ASP A 399 -28.82 17.58 -5.66
C ASP A 399 -28.73 17.57 -7.21
N SER A 400 -29.68 16.93 -7.89
CA SER A 400 -29.63 16.67 -9.34
C SER A 400 -29.44 17.93 -10.20
N GLN A 401 -30.03 19.05 -9.79
CA GLN A 401 -29.88 20.34 -10.46
C GLN A 401 -28.44 20.86 -10.42
N ILE A 402 -27.74 20.66 -9.31
CA ILE A 402 -26.33 21.04 -9.15
C ILE A 402 -25.46 20.26 -10.14
N TYR A 403 -25.65 18.93 -10.20
CA TYR A 403 -24.90 18.07 -11.12
C TYR A 403 -25.24 18.36 -12.59
N SER A 404 -26.49 18.68 -12.90
CA SER A 404 -26.89 19.11 -14.25
C SER A 404 -26.17 20.40 -14.67
N LYS A 405 -26.05 21.37 -13.76
CA LYS A 405 -25.31 22.62 -14.01
C LYS A 405 -23.82 22.37 -14.25
N MET A 406 -23.20 21.51 -13.45
CA MET A 406 -21.80 21.09 -13.63
C MET A 406 -21.59 20.42 -15.00
N TRP A 407 -22.46 19.48 -15.35
CA TRP A 407 -22.40 18.78 -16.62
C TRP A 407 -22.48 19.74 -17.80
N ASN A 408 -23.43 20.68 -17.78
CA ASN A 408 -23.58 21.67 -18.84
C ASN A 408 -22.33 22.58 -18.93
N THR A 409 -21.78 23.02 -17.80
CA THR A 409 -20.56 23.83 -17.74
C THR A 409 -19.35 23.11 -18.35
N ILE A 410 -19.22 21.80 -18.10
CA ILE A 410 -18.14 20.99 -18.67
C ILE A 410 -18.39 20.75 -20.16
N LYS A 411 -19.63 20.40 -20.54
CA LYS A 411 -20.02 20.15 -21.92
C LYS A 411 -19.75 21.33 -22.84
N GLU A 412 -19.98 22.56 -22.36
CA GLU A 412 -19.67 23.79 -23.12
C GLU A 412 -18.17 24.04 -23.30
N LYS A 413 -17.33 23.47 -22.43
CA LYS A 413 -15.86 23.64 -22.44
C LYS A 413 -15.11 22.48 -23.10
N LEU A 414 -15.78 21.34 -23.29
CA LEU A 414 -15.23 20.21 -24.03
C LEU A 414 -15.19 20.58 -25.50
N ILE A 415 -14.02 21.01 -25.97
CA ILE A 415 -13.68 20.98 -27.39
C ILE A 415 -13.72 19.50 -27.79
N SER A 416 -14.60 19.19 -28.76
CA SER A 416 -14.88 17.84 -29.26
C SER A 416 -13.63 17.05 -29.65
#